data_AF-A0A448ZNK2-F1
#
_entry.id   AF-A0A448ZNK2-F1
#
_cell.length_a   1.000
_cell.length_b   1.000
_cell.length_c   1.000
_cell.angle_alpha   90.00
_cell.angle_beta   90.00
_cell.angle_gamma   90.00
#
_symmetry.space_group_name_H-M   'P 1'
#
loop_
_entity.id
_entity.type
_entity.pdbx_description
1 polymer ?
#
loop_
_entity_poly.entity_id
_entity_poly.type
_entity_poly.pdbx_seq_one_letter_code
_entity_poly.pdbx_strand_id
1 'polypeptide(L)'
;MVSKLFWKEPNGRSAYVLSWVSTIVTAVFAIAGIVLYIATGSVMCLVFGLENCVDLMSSVVVLWRFWASGSLTKEREKALKRRELRASMAISFILMILGFGVIATSSYDVAMGPETKHEMDFVLGMSAFSLLVCGSLALVKFRYASVLESESLYKDGVCSLIGTILAVALLSNTLIIRTHPQIWWLDPCVAMICGFAALFIGVHSVFVAWKHRRVPICHLSWWLMSRGAHEPKQGDGDGIEKSDPDGGGGDGDPSAPTSLSDGVV
;
A
#
# COMPACT_ATOMS: atom_id res chain seq x y z
N MET A 1 -29.34 -13.91 -17.13
CA MET A 1 -30.12 -13.90 -15.87
C MET A 1 -29.32 -14.36 -14.63
N VAL A 2 -28.01 -14.65 -14.75
CA VAL A 2 -27.18 -15.16 -13.63
C VAL A 2 -26.42 -14.04 -12.87
N SER A 3 -26.35 -12.82 -13.42
CA SER A 3 -25.55 -11.71 -12.85
C SER A 3 -26.25 -10.92 -11.74
N LYS A 4 -27.57 -11.04 -11.55
CA LYS A 4 -28.31 -10.30 -10.52
C LYS A 4 -28.51 -11.05 -9.21
N LEU A 5 -28.23 -12.35 -9.15
CA LEU A 5 -28.58 -13.18 -7.99
C LEU A 5 -27.46 -13.25 -6.92
N PHE A 6 -26.23 -12.87 -7.25
CA PHE A 6 -25.08 -13.02 -6.35
C PHE A 6 -24.64 -11.74 -5.62
N TRP A 7 -25.24 -10.60 -5.95
CA TRP A 7 -24.73 -9.28 -5.54
C TRP A 7 -25.76 -8.52 -4.72
N LYS A 8 -25.76 -8.79 -3.41
CA LYS A 8 -26.31 -7.87 -2.40
C LYS A 8 -25.52 -6.56 -2.47
N GLU A 9 -26.17 -5.41 -2.30
CA GLU A 9 -25.49 -4.10 -2.41
C GLU A 9 -24.23 -4.05 -1.53
N PRO A 10 -23.07 -3.60 -2.09
CA PRO A 10 -21.82 -3.56 -1.35
C PRO A 10 -21.95 -2.70 -0.10
N ASN A 11 -21.75 -3.30 1.07
CA ASN A 11 -21.81 -2.60 2.35
C ASN A 11 -20.44 -2.69 3.05
N GLY A 12 -20.14 -1.79 3.99
CA GLY A 12 -18.85 -1.75 4.66
C GLY A 12 -18.47 -3.05 5.40
N ARG A 13 -19.48 -3.79 5.89
CA ARG A 13 -19.28 -5.14 6.45
C ARG A 13 -18.87 -6.17 5.40
N SER A 14 -19.45 -6.08 4.20
CA SER A 14 -19.08 -6.97 3.09
C SER A 14 -17.65 -6.69 2.62
N ALA A 15 -17.23 -5.42 2.58
CA ALA A 15 -15.85 -5.06 2.28
C ALA A 15 -14.87 -5.61 3.32
N TYR A 16 -15.24 -5.56 4.62
CA TYR A 16 -14.44 -6.15 5.68
C TYR A 16 -14.27 -7.67 5.54
N VAL A 17 -15.35 -8.40 5.26
CA VAL A 17 -15.29 -9.86 5.02
C VAL A 17 -14.46 -10.16 3.78
N LEU A 18 -14.66 -9.41 2.70
CA LEU A 18 -13.89 -9.55 1.47
C LEU A 18 -12.39 -9.39 1.72
N SER A 19 -11.98 -8.36 2.46
CA SER A 19 -10.57 -8.14 2.76
C SER A 19 -9.99 -9.25 3.65
N TRP A 20 -10.76 -9.81 4.59
CA TRP A 20 -10.33 -10.99 5.35
C TRP A 20 -10.11 -12.22 4.47
N VAL A 21 -11.07 -12.51 3.59
CA VAL A 21 -10.96 -13.61 2.63
C VAL A 21 -9.74 -13.42 1.74
N SER A 22 -9.56 -12.20 1.21
CA SER A 22 -8.39 -11.84 0.39
C SER A 22 -7.09 -12.08 1.15
N THR A 23 -6.96 -11.58 2.38
CA THR A 23 -5.76 -11.77 3.21
C THR A 23 -5.42 -13.24 3.45
N ILE A 24 -6.42 -14.09 3.73
CA ILE A 24 -6.17 -15.52 3.96
C ILE A 24 -5.72 -16.18 2.66
N VAL A 25 -6.40 -15.90 1.55
CA VAL A 25 -6.10 -16.47 0.24
C VAL A 25 -4.70 -16.06 -0.23
N THR A 26 -4.36 -14.78 -0.17
CA THR A 26 -3.04 -14.29 -0.60
C THR A 26 -1.94 -14.74 0.35
N ALA A 27 -2.21 -14.95 1.64
CA ALA A 27 -1.27 -15.59 2.55
C ALA A 27 -0.92 -17.02 2.12
N VAL A 28 -1.94 -17.81 1.77
CA VAL A 28 -1.74 -19.18 1.29
C VAL A 28 -0.91 -19.18 0.01
N PHE A 29 -1.23 -18.31 -0.96
CA PHE A 29 -0.46 -18.21 -2.21
C PHE A 29 0.96 -17.70 -1.99
N ALA A 30 1.17 -16.77 -1.07
CA ALA A 30 2.50 -16.27 -0.72
C ALA A 30 3.39 -17.40 -0.18
N ILE A 31 2.88 -18.16 0.79
CA ILE A 31 3.60 -19.31 1.36
C ILE A 31 3.86 -20.35 0.28
N ALA A 32 2.83 -20.69 -0.50
CA ALA A 32 2.94 -21.74 -1.50
C ALA A 32 3.92 -21.36 -2.64
N GLY A 33 3.97 -20.09 -3.05
CA GLY A 33 4.94 -19.57 -4.02
C GLY A 33 6.39 -19.64 -3.51
N ILE A 34 6.62 -19.31 -2.23
CA ILE A 34 7.95 -19.41 -1.61
C ILE A 34 8.39 -20.88 -1.48
N VAL A 35 7.49 -21.76 -1.04
CA VAL A 35 7.76 -23.20 -0.96
C VAL A 35 8.08 -23.78 -2.34
N LEU A 36 7.32 -23.38 -3.36
CA LEU A 36 7.58 -23.79 -4.73
C LEU A 36 8.91 -23.28 -5.26
N TYR A 37 9.30 -22.05 -4.95
CA TYR A 37 10.63 -21.55 -5.30
C TYR A 37 11.73 -22.43 -4.71
N ILE A 38 11.61 -22.82 -3.44
CA ILE A 38 12.59 -23.70 -2.78
C ILE A 38 12.60 -25.09 -3.43
N ALA A 39 11.44 -25.61 -3.83
CA ALA A 39 11.32 -26.95 -4.41
C ALA A 39 11.76 -27.02 -5.89
N THR A 40 11.50 -25.96 -6.67
CA THR A 40 11.69 -25.98 -8.14
C THR A 40 12.80 -25.06 -8.64
N GLY A 41 13.39 -24.22 -7.77
CA GLY A 41 14.37 -23.19 -8.14
C GLY A 41 13.82 -22.07 -9.03
N SER A 42 12.51 -22.05 -9.32
CA SER A 42 11.95 -21.15 -10.33
C SER A 42 11.80 -19.73 -9.79
N VAL A 43 12.56 -18.80 -10.35
CA VAL A 43 12.51 -17.39 -9.94
C VAL A 43 11.13 -16.77 -10.21
N MET A 44 10.37 -17.25 -11.20
CA MET A 44 8.96 -16.86 -11.36
C MET A 44 8.07 -17.25 -10.16
N CYS A 45 8.32 -18.40 -9.54
CA CYS A 45 7.59 -18.79 -8.32
C CYS A 45 7.92 -17.86 -7.15
N LEU A 46 9.17 -17.41 -7.06
CA LEU A 46 9.59 -16.39 -6.09
C LEU A 46 8.86 -15.07 -6.35
N VAL A 47 8.85 -14.57 -7.59
CA VAL A 47 8.11 -13.35 -7.97
C VAL A 47 6.63 -13.46 -7.60
N PHE A 48 6.00 -14.58 -7.93
CA PHE A 48 4.61 -14.85 -7.59
C PHE A 48 4.36 -14.83 -6.08
N GLY A 49 5.18 -15.52 -5.29
CA GLY A 49 5.05 -15.55 -3.83
C GLY A 49 5.23 -14.17 -3.20
N LEU A 50 6.24 -13.42 -3.67
CA LEU A 50 6.55 -12.07 -3.17
C LEU A 50 5.46 -11.04 -3.53
N GLU A 51 4.85 -11.13 -4.71
CA GLU A 51 3.68 -10.31 -5.05
C GLU A 51 2.50 -10.61 -4.12
N ASN A 52 2.23 -11.88 -3.83
CA ASN A 52 1.14 -12.24 -2.92
C ASN A 52 1.38 -11.73 -1.50
N CYS A 53 2.63 -11.60 -1.05
CA CYS A 53 2.96 -10.88 0.19
C CYS A 53 2.58 -9.39 0.12
N VAL A 54 2.81 -8.73 -1.01
CA VAL A 54 2.43 -7.33 -1.22
C VAL A 54 0.92 -7.15 -1.24
N ASP A 55 0.18 -8.04 -1.93
CA ASP A 55 -1.29 -8.04 -1.93
C ASP A 55 -1.85 -8.31 -0.52
N LEU A 56 -1.27 -9.27 0.21
CA LEU A 56 -1.60 -9.51 1.62
C LEU A 56 -1.48 -8.24 2.45
N MET A 57 -0.35 -7.53 2.34
CA MET A 57 -0.12 -6.29 3.09
C MET A 57 -1.13 -5.22 2.70
N SER A 58 -1.44 -5.09 1.41
CA SER A 58 -2.45 -4.16 0.90
C SER A 58 -3.84 -4.47 1.49
N SER A 59 -4.24 -5.74 1.49
CA SER A 59 -5.51 -6.21 2.07
C SER A 59 -5.59 -5.97 3.58
N VAL A 60 -4.47 -6.10 4.31
CA VAL A 60 -4.39 -5.77 5.75
C VAL A 60 -4.61 -4.28 6.02
N VAL A 61 -4.08 -3.40 5.17
CA VAL A 61 -4.32 -1.94 5.27
C VAL A 61 -5.80 -1.63 5.11
N VAL A 62 -6.47 -2.29 4.16
CA VAL A 62 -7.91 -2.16 3.93
C VAL A 62 -8.72 -2.72 5.10
N LEU A 63 -8.38 -3.90 5.61
CA LEU A 63 -9.00 -4.49 6.82
C LEU A 63 -9.02 -3.50 7.98
N TRP A 64 -7.87 -2.89 8.23
CA TRP A 64 -7.72 -1.93 9.31
C TRP A 64 -8.53 -0.65 9.08
N ARG A 65 -8.63 -0.19 7.82
CA ARG A 65 -9.45 0.97 7.41
C ARG A 65 -10.93 0.76 7.72
N PHE A 66 -11.47 -0.41 7.39
CA PHE A 66 -12.88 -0.73 7.61
C PHE A 66 -13.19 -1.15 9.06
N TRP A 67 -12.23 -1.76 9.78
CA TRP A 67 -12.37 -2.04 11.21
C TRP A 67 -12.51 -0.76 12.05
N ALA A 68 -11.83 0.32 11.65
CA ALA A 68 -11.84 1.59 12.39
C ALA A 68 -13.08 2.47 12.14
N SER A 69 -14.11 2.01 11.41
CA SER A 69 -15.27 2.79 10.94
C SER A 69 -16.37 3.10 11.98
N GLY A 70 -16.04 3.07 13.27
CA GLY A 70 -16.96 3.54 14.33
C GLY A 70 -16.93 5.06 14.43
N SER A 71 -17.99 5.75 13.97
CA SER A 71 -18.19 7.22 14.03
C SER A 71 -17.06 8.07 13.42
N LEU A 72 -17.21 8.42 12.13
CA LEU A 72 -16.27 9.23 11.36
C LEU A 72 -16.43 10.73 11.67
N THR A 73 -15.75 11.23 12.69
CA THR A 73 -15.46 12.67 12.79
C THR A 73 -14.42 13.07 11.73
N LYS A 74 -14.50 14.29 11.20
CA LYS A 74 -13.59 14.83 10.15
C LYS A 74 -12.11 14.71 10.53
N GLU A 75 -11.78 14.80 11.82
CA GLU A 75 -10.41 14.63 12.32
C GLU A 75 -9.90 13.19 12.22
N ARG A 76 -10.77 12.21 12.46
CA ARG A 76 -10.46 10.79 12.36
C ARG A 76 -10.21 10.38 10.91
N GLU A 77 -10.94 10.97 9.96
CA GLU A 77 -10.72 10.74 8.53
C GLU A 77 -9.34 11.25 8.07
N LYS A 78 -8.93 12.45 8.51
CA LYS A 78 -7.58 12.98 8.23
C LYS A 78 -6.49 12.10 8.82
N ALA A 79 -6.68 11.59 10.04
CA ALA A 79 -5.75 10.66 10.67
C ALA A 79 -5.64 9.34 9.89
N LEU A 80 -6.76 8.80 9.40
CA LEU A 80 -6.79 7.58 8.59
C LEU A 80 -6.04 7.76 7.26
N LYS A 81 -6.29 8.84 6.52
CA LYS A 81 -5.59 9.14 5.25
C LYS A 81 -4.07 9.23 5.43
N ARG A 82 -3.60 9.82 6.54
CA ARG A 82 -2.15 9.86 6.84
C ARG A 82 -1.55 8.48 7.08
N ARG A 83 -2.32 7.58 7.71
CA ARG A 83 -1.87 6.21 7.99
C ARG A 83 -1.89 5.34 6.74
N GLU A 84 -2.92 5.47 5.90
CA GLU A 84 -2.96 4.85 4.58
C GLU A 84 -1.76 5.30 3.73
N LEU A 85 -1.39 6.58 3.79
CA LEU A 85 -0.19 7.09 3.13
C LEU A 85 1.08 6.40 3.66
N ARG A 86 1.27 6.33 4.98
CA ARG A 86 2.40 5.62 5.62
C ARG A 86 2.47 4.16 5.17
N ALA A 87 1.34 3.45 5.18
CA ALA A 87 1.28 2.06 4.77
C ALA A 87 1.60 1.89 3.27
N SER A 88 1.09 2.78 2.41
CA SER A 88 1.42 2.77 0.98
C SER A 88 2.92 3.04 0.71
N MET A 89 3.56 3.88 1.54
CA MET A 89 5.01 4.07 1.49
C MET A 89 5.76 2.81 1.92
N ALA A 90 5.31 2.16 3.00
CA ALA A 90 5.91 0.90 3.45
C ALA A 90 5.83 -0.18 2.37
N ILE A 91 4.68 -0.33 1.72
CA ILE A 91 4.49 -1.25 0.58
C ILE A 91 5.44 -0.90 -0.57
N SER A 92 5.61 0.39 -0.88
CA SER A 92 6.54 0.84 -1.95
C SER A 92 8.00 0.49 -1.64
N PHE A 93 8.44 0.65 -0.39
CA PHE A 93 9.79 0.25 0.02
C PHE A 93 9.99 -1.26 -0.05
N ILE A 94 8.98 -2.03 0.35
CA ILE A 94 9.01 -3.49 0.24
C ILE A 94 9.12 -3.89 -1.23
N LEU A 95 8.29 -3.34 -2.12
CA LEU A 95 8.40 -3.60 -3.56
C LEU A 95 9.80 -3.32 -4.13
N MET A 96 10.47 -2.26 -3.66
CA MET A 96 11.83 -1.96 -4.09
C MET A 96 12.85 -3.02 -3.62
N ILE A 97 12.75 -3.46 -2.35
CA ILE A 97 13.59 -4.53 -1.80
C ILE A 97 13.33 -5.85 -2.55
N LEU A 98 12.06 -6.17 -2.80
CA LEU A 98 11.66 -7.35 -3.55
C LEU A 98 12.18 -7.29 -4.99
N GLY A 99 12.04 -6.16 -5.67
CA GLY A 99 12.56 -5.95 -7.02
C GLY A 99 14.06 -6.18 -7.10
N PHE A 100 14.83 -5.65 -6.15
CA PHE A 100 16.28 -5.89 -6.08
C PHE A 100 16.62 -7.37 -5.84
N GLY A 101 15.91 -8.02 -4.90
CA GLY A 101 16.10 -9.44 -4.61
C GLY A 101 15.78 -10.33 -5.81
N VAL A 102 14.69 -10.05 -6.53
CA VAL A 102 14.31 -10.76 -7.77
C VAL A 102 15.35 -10.57 -8.86
N ILE A 103 15.86 -9.35 -9.07
CA ILE A 103 16.91 -9.09 -10.08
C ILE A 103 18.18 -9.86 -9.72
N ALA A 104 18.61 -9.82 -8.45
CA ALA A 104 19.80 -10.52 -7.99
C ALA A 104 19.67 -12.05 -8.14
N THR A 105 18.54 -12.62 -7.72
CA THR A 105 18.27 -14.06 -7.87
C THR A 105 18.15 -14.48 -9.33
N SER A 106 17.47 -13.70 -10.17
CA SER A 106 17.38 -13.97 -11.62
C SER A 106 18.76 -13.93 -12.29
N SER A 107 19.62 -12.98 -11.91
CA SER A 107 20.97 -12.86 -12.48
C SER A 107 21.85 -14.04 -12.08
N TYR A 108 21.71 -14.51 -10.84
CA TYR A 108 22.40 -15.69 -10.33
C TYR A 108 21.94 -16.97 -11.04
N ASP A 109 20.63 -17.13 -11.22
CA ASP A 109 20.02 -18.28 -11.92
C ASP A 109 20.51 -18.40 -13.37
N VAL A 110 20.58 -17.26 -14.09
CA VAL A 110 21.16 -17.22 -15.44
C VAL A 110 22.63 -17.64 -15.46
N ALA A 111 23.40 -17.27 -14.43
CA ALA A 111 24.83 -17.58 -14.34
C ALA A 111 25.12 -19.04 -13.98
N MET A 112 24.22 -19.70 -13.23
CA MET A 112 24.39 -21.10 -12.82
C MET A 112 23.97 -22.11 -13.89
N GLY A 113 23.10 -21.73 -14.82
CA GLY A 113 22.64 -22.61 -15.90
C GLY A 113 21.41 -23.44 -15.50
N PRO A 114 20.96 -24.37 -16.39
CA PRO A 114 19.68 -25.06 -16.20
C PRO A 114 19.70 -26.01 -14.99
N GLU A 115 18.91 -25.71 -13.96
CA GLU A 115 18.57 -26.68 -12.91
C GLU A 115 17.40 -27.59 -13.35
N THR A 116 17.51 -28.88 -13.02
CA THR A 116 16.51 -29.91 -13.33
C THR A 116 15.24 -29.68 -12.49
N LYS A 117 14.18 -29.15 -13.11
CA LYS A 117 12.93 -28.76 -12.44
C LYS A 117 12.07 -29.98 -12.12
N HIS A 118 11.91 -30.34 -10.84
CA HIS A 118 11.24 -31.58 -10.41
C HIS A 118 9.72 -31.49 -10.20
N GLU A 119 9.08 -30.30 -10.16
CA GLU A 119 7.64 -30.19 -9.82
C GLU A 119 6.81 -29.22 -10.69
N MET A 120 6.98 -29.26 -12.01
CA MET A 120 6.26 -28.35 -12.92
C MET A 120 4.73 -28.51 -12.92
N ASP A 121 4.22 -29.70 -12.59
CA ASP A 121 2.78 -29.97 -12.58
C ASP A 121 2.05 -29.22 -11.46
N PHE A 122 2.67 -29.11 -10.28
CA PHE A 122 2.08 -28.38 -9.16
C PHE A 122 2.10 -26.87 -9.40
N VAL A 123 3.17 -26.35 -10.00
CA VAL A 123 3.25 -24.93 -10.44
C VAL A 123 2.15 -24.60 -11.45
N LEU A 124 1.91 -25.50 -12.42
CA LEU A 124 0.86 -25.33 -13.42
C LEU A 124 -0.54 -25.31 -12.77
N GLY A 125 -0.84 -26.26 -11.89
CA GLY A 125 -2.11 -26.32 -11.18
C GLY A 125 -2.34 -25.10 -10.29
N MET A 126 -1.32 -24.68 -9.54
CA MET A 126 -1.40 -23.53 -8.65
C MET A 126 -1.58 -22.22 -9.42
N SER A 127 -0.83 -22.01 -10.50
CA SER A 127 -0.93 -20.78 -11.31
C SER A 127 -2.31 -20.65 -11.97
N ALA A 128 -2.88 -21.76 -12.47
CA ALA A 128 -4.25 -21.78 -12.98
C ALA A 128 -5.29 -21.48 -11.88
N PHE A 129 -5.13 -22.07 -10.70
CA PHE A 129 -6.03 -21.81 -9.56
C PHE A 129 -5.93 -20.36 -9.07
N SER A 130 -4.70 -19.83 -8.93
CA SER A 130 -4.47 -18.44 -8.55
C SER A 130 -5.01 -17.46 -9.57
N LEU A 131 -4.88 -17.73 -10.87
CA LEU A 131 -5.47 -16.91 -11.93
C LEU A 131 -6.98 -16.73 -11.73
N LEU A 132 -7.70 -17.81 -11.45
CA LEU A 132 -9.15 -17.76 -11.21
C LEU A 132 -9.48 -17.00 -9.91
N VAL A 133 -8.77 -17.33 -8.83
CA VAL A 133 -9.04 -16.75 -7.51
C VAL A 133 -8.67 -15.28 -7.45
N CYS A 134 -7.42 -14.92 -7.77
CA CYS A 134 -6.95 -13.52 -7.77
C CYS A 134 -7.68 -12.68 -8.82
N GLY A 135 -7.98 -13.25 -9.98
CA GLY A 135 -8.76 -12.56 -11.02
C GLY A 135 -10.17 -12.24 -10.54
N SER A 136 -10.83 -13.20 -9.87
CA SER A 136 -12.14 -12.95 -9.25
C SER A 136 -12.07 -11.90 -8.15
N LEU A 137 -11.06 -11.97 -7.27
CA LEU A 137 -10.85 -11.00 -6.18
C LEU A 137 -10.63 -9.59 -6.72
N ALA A 138 -9.80 -9.42 -7.76
CA ALA A 138 -9.55 -8.13 -8.38
C ALA A 138 -10.85 -7.49 -8.89
N LEU A 139 -11.69 -8.26 -9.59
CA LEU A 139 -12.98 -7.78 -10.08
C LEU A 139 -13.91 -7.36 -8.92
N VAL A 140 -13.98 -8.16 -7.85
CA VAL A 140 -14.82 -7.83 -6.68
C VAL A 140 -14.30 -6.55 -5.99
N LYS A 141 -12.99 -6.48 -5.74
CA LYS A 141 -12.34 -5.32 -5.09
C LYS A 141 -12.57 -4.03 -5.88
N PHE A 142 -12.42 -4.06 -7.21
CA PHE A 142 -12.68 -2.87 -8.04
C PHE A 142 -14.14 -2.42 -7.97
N ARG A 143 -15.10 -3.35 -8.01
CA ARG A 143 -16.52 -3.01 -7.86
C ARG A 143 -16.81 -2.38 -6.51
N TYR A 144 -16.27 -2.94 -5.44
CA TYR A 144 -16.47 -2.40 -4.09
C TYR A 144 -15.76 -1.05 -3.94
N ALA A 145 -14.59 -0.86 -4.54
CA ALA A 145 -13.86 0.40 -4.51
C ALA A 145 -14.65 1.53 -5.20
N SER A 146 -15.31 1.24 -6.34
CA SER A 146 -16.16 2.21 -7.03
C SER A 146 -17.42 2.56 -6.25
N VAL A 147 -18.08 1.57 -5.64
CA VAL A 147 -19.33 1.81 -4.89
C VAL A 147 -19.08 2.49 -3.55
N LEU A 148 -17.97 2.19 -2.88
CA LEU A 148 -17.60 2.78 -1.59
C LEU A 148 -16.70 4.01 -1.72
N GLU A 149 -16.39 4.44 -2.95
CA GLU A 149 -15.48 5.55 -3.28
C GLU A 149 -14.16 5.52 -2.47
N SER A 150 -13.57 4.32 -2.34
CA SER A 150 -12.43 4.07 -1.46
C SER A 150 -11.13 3.92 -2.24
N GLU A 151 -10.23 4.91 -2.10
CA GLU A 151 -8.90 4.85 -2.73
C GLU A 151 -8.04 3.69 -2.22
N SER A 152 -8.15 3.30 -0.94
CA SER A 152 -7.37 2.19 -0.38
C SER A 152 -7.82 0.85 -0.93
N LEU A 153 -9.13 0.64 -1.07
CA LEU A 153 -9.69 -0.56 -1.68
C LEU A 153 -9.39 -0.64 -3.18
N TYR A 154 -9.33 0.51 -3.87
CA TYR A 154 -8.90 0.56 -5.26
C TYR A 154 -7.45 0.08 -5.43
N LYS A 155 -6.52 0.56 -4.59
CA LYS A 155 -5.12 0.14 -4.61
C LYS A 155 -4.95 -1.36 -4.31
N ASP A 156 -5.72 -1.87 -3.35
CA ASP A 156 -5.78 -3.30 -3.05
C ASP A 156 -6.29 -4.13 -4.24
N GLY A 157 -7.28 -3.62 -4.98
CA GLY A 157 -7.72 -4.21 -6.24
C GLY A 157 -6.63 -4.24 -7.32
N VAL A 158 -5.81 -3.18 -7.41
CA VAL A 158 -4.66 -3.14 -8.33
C VAL A 158 -3.61 -4.20 -7.97
N CYS A 159 -3.32 -4.40 -6.68
CA CYS A 159 -2.41 -5.48 -6.25
C CYS A 159 -2.92 -6.85 -6.71
N SER A 160 -4.19 -7.17 -6.48
CA SER A 160 -4.76 -8.45 -6.96
C SER A 160 -4.76 -8.58 -8.48
N LEU A 161 -4.91 -7.46 -9.21
CA LEU A 161 -4.78 -7.46 -10.67
C LEU A 161 -3.35 -7.78 -11.12
N ILE A 162 -2.33 -7.20 -10.47
CA ILE A 162 -0.93 -7.50 -10.74
C ILE A 162 -0.64 -8.98 -10.45
N GLY A 163 -1.11 -9.50 -9.31
CA GLY A 163 -1.02 -10.93 -8.99
C GLY A 163 -1.70 -11.82 -10.03
N THR A 164 -2.83 -11.38 -10.61
CA THR A 164 -3.50 -12.10 -11.70
C THR A 164 -2.65 -12.14 -12.98
N ILE A 165 -2.06 -11.01 -13.37
CA ILE A 165 -1.16 -10.93 -14.53
C ILE A 165 0.07 -11.82 -14.32
N LEU A 166 0.65 -11.81 -13.12
CA LEU A 166 1.77 -12.67 -12.76
C LEU A 166 1.38 -14.15 -12.75
N ALA A 167 0.16 -14.51 -12.33
CA ALA A 167 -0.34 -15.88 -12.44
C ALA A 167 -0.45 -16.32 -13.92
N VAL A 168 -0.91 -15.45 -14.82
CA VAL A 168 -0.89 -15.73 -16.28
C VAL A 168 0.53 -15.89 -16.80
N ALA A 169 1.45 -15.02 -16.39
CA ALA A 169 2.84 -15.08 -16.81
C ALA A 169 3.50 -16.39 -16.33
N LEU A 170 3.31 -16.76 -15.06
CA LEU A 170 3.80 -18.01 -14.47
C LEU A 170 3.19 -19.24 -15.17
N LEU A 171 1.88 -19.24 -15.44
CA LEU A 171 1.20 -20.31 -16.15
C LEU A 171 1.75 -20.49 -17.57
N SER A 172 1.90 -19.38 -18.31
CA SER A 172 2.40 -19.37 -19.68
C SER A 172 3.86 -19.81 -19.73
N ASN A 173 4.69 -19.29 -18.83
CA ASN A 173 6.10 -19.66 -18.69
C ASN A 173 6.25 -21.16 -18.40
N THR A 174 5.47 -21.67 -17.44
CA THR A 174 5.48 -23.11 -17.10
C THR A 174 5.05 -23.97 -18.29
N LEU A 175 4.02 -23.54 -19.04
CA LEU A 175 3.55 -24.27 -20.21
C LEU A 175 4.61 -24.31 -21.33
N ILE A 176 5.30 -23.19 -21.58
CA ILE A 176 6.36 -23.09 -22.59
C ILE A 176 7.57 -23.95 -22.21
N ILE A 177 8.00 -23.92 -20.94
CA ILE A 177 9.14 -24.72 -20.48
C ILE A 177 8.81 -26.22 -20.54
N ARG A 178 7.54 -26.59 -20.27
CA ARG A 178 7.07 -27.98 -20.39
C ARG A 178 7.15 -28.49 -21.84
N THR A 179 6.81 -27.66 -22.83
CA THR A 179 6.87 -28.06 -24.25
C THR A 179 8.29 -27.95 -24.83
N HIS A 180 9.08 -26.98 -24.37
CA HIS A 180 10.43 -26.72 -24.84
C HIS A 180 11.43 -26.58 -23.68
N PRO A 181 11.92 -27.71 -23.11
CA PRO A 181 12.83 -27.70 -21.97
C PRO A 181 14.18 -27.01 -22.25
N GLN A 182 14.52 -26.83 -23.53
CA GLN A 182 15.74 -26.16 -23.99
C GLN A 182 15.73 -24.65 -23.69
N ILE A 183 14.56 -24.04 -23.44
CA ILE A 183 14.39 -22.60 -23.20
C ILE A 183 14.34 -22.30 -21.69
N TRP A 184 15.32 -22.80 -20.95
CA TRP A 184 15.41 -22.63 -19.50
C TRP A 184 15.58 -21.16 -19.08
N TRP A 185 16.26 -20.36 -19.90
CA TRP A 185 16.54 -18.94 -19.67
C TRP A 185 15.29 -18.04 -19.70
N LEU A 186 14.16 -18.54 -20.21
CA LEU A 186 12.91 -17.76 -20.26
C LEU A 186 12.45 -17.37 -18.86
N ASP A 187 12.52 -18.31 -17.91
CA ASP A 187 12.06 -18.14 -16.54
C ASP A 187 12.76 -16.97 -15.82
N PRO A 188 14.11 -16.94 -15.73
CA PRO A 188 14.80 -15.81 -15.11
C PRO A 188 14.71 -14.52 -15.95
N CYS A 189 14.60 -14.58 -17.28
CA CYS A 189 14.43 -13.37 -18.09
C CYS A 189 13.11 -12.65 -17.80
N VAL A 190 12.00 -13.39 -17.75
CA VAL A 190 10.70 -12.80 -17.38
C VAL A 190 10.74 -12.30 -15.93
N ALA A 191 11.42 -13.02 -15.02
CA ALA A 191 11.51 -12.64 -13.61
C ALA A 191 12.30 -11.34 -13.44
N MET A 192 13.39 -11.20 -14.18
CA MET A 192 14.19 -9.99 -14.21
C MET A 192 13.38 -8.79 -14.71
N ILE A 193 12.57 -8.94 -15.76
CA ILE A 193 11.66 -7.89 -16.24
C ILE A 193 10.66 -7.49 -15.14
N CYS A 194 10.05 -8.47 -14.46
CA CYS A 194 9.16 -8.21 -13.33
C CYS A 194 9.87 -7.48 -12.18
N GLY A 195 11.11 -7.86 -11.87
CA GLY A 195 11.94 -7.20 -10.85
C GLY A 195 12.22 -5.74 -11.18
N PHE A 196 12.60 -5.44 -12.43
CA PHE A 196 12.79 -4.05 -12.88
C PHE A 196 11.48 -3.25 -12.85
N ALA A 197 10.36 -3.84 -13.26
CA ALA A 197 9.06 -3.20 -13.19
C ALA A 197 8.68 -2.87 -11.74
N ALA A 198 8.85 -3.82 -10.80
CA ALA A 198 8.58 -3.61 -9.38
C ALA A 198 9.45 -2.50 -8.79
N LEU A 199 10.74 -2.48 -9.13
CA LEU A 199 11.67 -1.44 -8.69
C LEU A 199 11.27 -0.06 -9.23
N PHE A 200 10.92 0.03 -10.51
CA PHE A 200 10.46 1.26 -11.13
C PHE A 200 9.17 1.78 -10.47
N ILE A 201 8.19 0.89 -10.24
CA ILE A 201 6.93 1.25 -9.57
C ILE A 201 7.18 1.73 -8.14
N GLY A 202 8.04 1.04 -7.39
CA GLY A 202 8.41 1.44 -6.02
C GLY A 202 9.08 2.81 -5.98
N VAL A 203 10.10 3.03 -6.82
CA VAL A 203 10.81 4.32 -6.91
C VAL A 203 9.87 5.44 -7.35
N HIS A 204 9.07 5.21 -8.39
CA HIS A 204 8.11 6.19 -8.87
C HIS A 204 7.08 6.58 -7.78
N SER A 205 6.58 5.59 -7.03
CA SER A 205 5.61 5.82 -5.95
C SER A 205 6.20 6.68 -4.82
N VAL A 206 7.46 6.43 -4.45
CA VAL A 206 8.18 7.24 -3.46
C VAL A 206 8.47 8.65 -4.01
N PHE A 207 8.91 8.75 -5.27
CA PHE A 207 9.21 10.03 -5.91
C PHE A 207 7.98 10.94 -6.02
N VAL A 208 6.83 10.38 -6.42
CA VAL A 208 5.55 11.10 -6.48
C VAL A 208 5.15 11.60 -5.10
N ALA A 209 5.31 10.78 -4.05
CA ALA A 209 5.01 11.20 -2.68
C ALA A 209 5.93 12.31 -2.19
N TRP A 210 7.21 12.25 -2.52
CA TRP A 210 8.19 13.29 -2.20
C TRP A 210 7.84 14.62 -2.88
N LYS A 211 7.59 14.59 -4.20
CA LYS A 211 7.32 15.79 -5.02
C LYS A 211 5.98 16.46 -4.70
N HIS A 212 4.90 15.68 -4.56
CA HIS A 212 3.55 16.24 -4.41
C HIS A 212 3.13 16.50 -2.96
N ARG A 213 3.68 15.77 -1.96
CA ARG A 213 3.20 15.85 -0.58
C ARG A 213 4.21 16.41 0.42
N ARG A 214 5.45 16.73 0.00
CA ARG A 214 6.58 17.21 0.85
C ARG A 214 6.65 16.48 2.20
N VAL A 215 6.38 15.18 2.19
CA VAL A 215 6.38 14.38 3.41
C VAL A 215 7.83 14.09 3.84
N PRO A 216 8.19 14.25 5.12
CA PRO A 216 9.53 13.95 5.62
C PRO A 216 9.70 12.43 5.82
N ILE A 217 9.73 11.67 4.71
CA ILE A 217 9.78 10.19 4.70
C ILE A 217 11.03 9.66 5.41
N CYS A 218 12.13 10.40 5.32
CA CYS A 218 13.43 10.02 5.89
C CYS A 218 13.54 10.24 7.41
N HIS A 219 12.55 10.88 8.06
CA HIS A 219 12.62 11.15 9.48
C HIS A 219 11.89 10.07 10.28
N LEU A 220 12.61 9.33 11.13
CA LEU A 220 12.06 8.22 11.90
C LEU A 220 10.91 8.65 12.84
N SER A 221 10.90 9.91 13.30
CA SER A 221 9.80 10.44 14.11
C SER A 221 8.47 10.49 13.34
N TRP A 222 8.49 10.61 12.00
CA TRP A 222 7.27 10.60 11.19
C TRP A 222 6.63 9.22 11.16
N TRP A 223 7.44 8.16 11.14
CA TRP A 223 6.96 6.77 11.25
C TRP A 223 6.47 6.45 12.66
N LEU A 224 7.19 6.93 13.69
CA LEU A 224 6.91 6.69 15.11
C LEU A 224 5.83 7.61 15.70
N MET A 225 5.32 8.61 14.96
CA MET A 225 4.31 9.53 15.47
C MET A 225 3.02 8.76 15.79
N SER A 226 2.93 8.40 17.06
CA SER A 226 1.80 7.73 17.69
C SER A 226 0.69 8.73 17.97
N ARG A 227 -0.53 8.19 18.06
CA ARG A 227 -1.82 8.86 18.17
C ARG A 227 -1.78 10.22 18.91
N GLY A 228 -2.23 11.28 18.23
CA GLY A 228 -2.85 12.43 18.90
C GLY A 228 -1.97 13.61 19.31
N ALA A 229 -0.71 13.71 18.88
CA ALA A 229 0.02 14.97 19.06
C ALA A 229 -0.52 16.02 18.08
N HIS A 230 -1.18 17.05 18.60
CA HIS A 230 -1.37 18.32 17.90
C HIS A 230 -0.03 18.73 17.29
N GLU A 231 0.05 18.84 15.97
CA GLU A 231 1.12 19.62 15.35
C GLU A 231 1.00 21.05 15.91
N PRO A 232 2.11 21.68 16.33
CA PRO A 232 2.07 23.09 16.69
C PRO A 232 1.63 23.85 15.44
N LYS A 233 0.73 24.81 15.61
CA LYS A 233 0.29 25.69 14.54
C LYS A 233 1.53 26.22 13.84
N GLN A 234 1.63 25.96 12.54
CA GLN A 234 2.57 26.64 11.66
C GLN A 234 2.27 28.14 11.81
N GLY A 235 3.10 28.83 12.59
CA GLY A 235 3.02 30.28 12.73
C GLY A 235 3.35 30.90 11.39
N ASP A 236 2.43 31.69 10.87
CA ASP A 236 2.74 32.72 9.88
C ASP A 236 3.81 33.63 10.49
N GLY A 237 5.06 33.38 10.13
CA GLY A 237 6.14 34.33 10.30
C GLY A 237 6.22 35.14 9.02
N ASP A 238 5.37 36.16 8.90
CA ASP A 238 5.65 37.34 8.07
C ASP A 238 4.89 38.53 8.65
N GLY A 239 5.64 39.33 9.39
CA GLY A 239 5.18 40.53 10.09
C GLY A 239 6.39 41.26 10.65
N ILE A 240 7.37 41.55 9.80
CA ILE A 240 8.38 42.56 10.08
C ILE A 240 7.66 43.91 10.04
N GLU A 241 7.07 44.33 11.15
CA GLU A 241 6.67 45.71 11.33
C GLU A 241 7.86 46.46 11.94
N LYS A 242 8.56 47.19 11.07
CA LYS A 242 9.59 48.15 11.45
C LYS A 242 8.93 49.25 12.29
N SER A 243 9.30 49.33 13.56
CA SER A 243 9.09 50.52 14.38
C SER A 243 10.23 51.50 14.10
N ASP A 244 9.93 52.61 13.44
CA ASP A 244 10.78 53.81 13.48
C ASP A 244 10.21 54.82 14.51
N PRO A 245 11.07 55.66 15.13
CA PRO A 245 10.75 56.47 16.30
C PRO A 245 10.54 57.96 15.98
N ASP A 246 9.55 58.59 16.60
CA ASP A 246 9.40 60.04 16.84
C ASP A 246 8.02 60.21 17.52
N GLY A 247 7.76 60.96 18.58
CA GLY A 247 8.50 61.96 19.33
C GLY A 247 7.43 62.86 19.98
N GLY A 248 7.53 63.10 21.29
CA GLY A 248 7.00 64.31 21.94
C GLY A 248 5.61 64.27 22.62
N GLY A 249 5.65 64.15 23.95
CA GLY A 249 5.19 65.25 24.82
C GLY A 249 3.78 65.19 25.43
N GLY A 250 3.70 65.31 26.77
CA GLY A 250 2.63 66.06 27.42
C GLY A 250 1.93 65.40 28.62
N ASP A 251 2.52 65.62 29.79
CA ASP A 251 1.99 65.60 31.16
C ASP A 251 0.47 65.70 31.40
N GLY A 252 -0.01 65.04 32.47
CA GLY A 252 -1.24 65.45 33.17
C GLY A 252 -1.98 64.37 33.98
N ASP A 253 -1.46 64.00 35.16
CA ASP A 253 -2.27 63.58 36.34
C ASP A 253 -2.69 64.89 37.05
N PRO A 254 -3.85 65.05 37.74
CA PRO A 254 -4.29 64.18 38.84
C PRO A 254 -5.82 63.97 38.97
N SER A 255 -6.22 63.08 39.90
CA SER A 255 -7.24 63.29 40.96
C SER A 255 -8.26 62.16 41.12
N ALA A 256 -8.15 61.40 42.21
CA ALA A 256 -9.28 60.74 42.88
C ALA A 256 -10.12 61.78 43.65
N PRO A 257 -11.37 61.48 44.08
CA PRO A 257 -11.52 60.86 45.39
C PRO A 257 -12.70 59.87 45.57
N THR A 258 -12.55 59.11 46.66
CA THR A 258 -13.44 58.30 47.51
C THR A 258 -14.91 58.75 47.74
N SER A 259 -15.84 57.78 47.81
CA SER A 259 -16.90 57.59 48.86
C SER A 259 -17.86 56.46 48.39
N LEU A 260 -18.02 55.33 49.11
CA LEU A 260 -18.90 55.03 50.26
C LEU A 260 -20.41 54.90 49.91
N SER A 261 -20.95 53.70 50.23
CA SER A 261 -22.35 53.32 50.55
C SER A 261 -23.42 53.52 49.45
N ASP A 262 -24.45 52.70 49.25
CA ASP A 262 -25.29 51.90 50.15
C ASP A 262 -25.92 50.69 49.42
N GLY A 263 -26.22 49.65 50.20
CA GLY A 263 -27.24 48.65 49.87
C GLY A 263 -28.57 48.97 50.56
N VAL A 264 -29.58 48.15 50.24
CA VAL A 264 -30.95 48.10 50.81
C VAL A 264 -31.95 49.05 50.14
N VAL A 265 -32.78 48.53 49.22
CA VAL A 265 -34.10 47.93 49.49
C VAL A 265 -34.35 46.83 48.46
#